data_AF-A0A810N734-F1
#
_entry.id   AF-A0A810N734-F1
#
_cell.length_a   1.000
_cell.length_b   1.000
_cell.length_c   1.000
_cell.angle_alpha   90.00
_cell.angle_beta   90.00
_cell.angle_gamma   90.00
#
_symmetry.space_group_name_H-M   'P 1'
#
loop_
_entity.id
_entity.type
_entity.pdbx_description
1 polymer ?
#
loop_
_entity_poly.entity_id
_entity_poly.type
_entity_poly.pdbx_seq_one_letter_code
_entity_poly.pdbx_strand_id
1 'polypeptide(L)'
;MRLLLACLVAIVSVGLVAFGGVSALAGFLDQRAADRVYVVQFKRPGDDCGGARQLHLDVTDGKPLSCRPGSAGVVGGYARNDLPGFADAQNEQVLTLAEGLGGDGLSSAEQRQIQDRVDQILATVPAAERPDRRPGLWGARQAWLGGGLAVAGVVGLVALLLLAIRATKRGR
;
A
#
# COMPACT_ATOMS: atom_id res chain seq x y z
N MET A 1 20.62 -21.42 36.90
CA MET A 1 19.74 -20.22 36.73
C MET A 1 20.18 -19.30 35.60
N ARG A 2 21.44 -18.81 35.54
CA ARG A 2 21.88 -17.86 34.50
C ARG A 2 21.74 -18.36 33.05
N LEU A 3 21.98 -19.65 32.82
CA LEU A 3 21.88 -20.26 31.48
C LEU A 3 20.42 -20.40 31.01
N LEU A 4 19.51 -20.76 31.91
CA LEU A 4 18.06 -20.82 31.64
C LEU A 4 17.49 -19.43 31.31
N LEU A 5 17.89 -18.40 32.06
CA LEU A 5 17.53 -17.01 31.77
C LEU A 5 18.04 -16.55 30.41
N ALA A 6 19.29 -16.89 30.05
CA ALA A 6 19.85 -16.53 28.74
C ALA A 6 19.10 -17.20 27.58
N CYS A 7 18.74 -18.49 27.72
CA CYS A 7 17.94 -19.20 26.72
C CYS A 7 16.54 -18.58 26.58
N LEU A 8 15.87 -18.23 27.68
CA LEU A 8 14.56 -17.57 27.64
C LEU A 8 14.62 -16.21 26.95
N VAL A 9 15.62 -15.38 27.27
CA VAL A 9 15.79 -14.08 26.61
C VAL A 9 16.06 -14.25 25.11
N ALA A 10 16.86 -15.24 24.72
CA ALA A 10 17.12 -15.52 23.31
C ALA A 10 15.84 -15.92 22.55
N ILE A 11 15.05 -16.84 23.12
CA ILE A 11 13.78 -17.31 22.52
C ILE A 11 12.79 -16.15 22.38
N VAL A 12 12.62 -15.34 23.43
CA VAL A 12 11.73 -14.17 23.42
C VAL A 12 12.20 -13.14 22.40
N SER A 13 13.51 -12.89 22.31
CA SER A 13 14.08 -11.92 21.35
C SER A 13 13.86 -12.37 19.91
N VAL A 14 14.08 -13.66 19.61
CA VAL A 14 13.81 -14.23 18.28
C VAL A 14 12.32 -14.13 17.92
N GLY A 15 11.44 -14.46 18.87
CA GLY A 15 9.98 -14.32 18.69
C GLY A 15 9.57 -12.88 18.40
N LEU A 16 10.14 -11.91 19.12
CA LEU A 16 9.91 -10.48 18.91
C LEU A 16 10.36 -10.00 17.53
N VAL A 17 11.52 -10.45 17.06
CA VAL A 17 12.02 -10.12 15.71
C VAL A 17 11.10 -10.69 14.64
N ALA A 18 10.75 -11.98 14.74
CA ALA A 18 9.92 -12.65 13.74
C ALA A 18 8.51 -12.03 13.67
N PHE A 19 7.85 -11.89 14.83
CA PHE A 19 6.50 -11.34 14.90
C PHE A 19 6.47 -9.84 14.54
N GLY A 20 7.45 -9.08 15.02
CA GLY A 20 7.61 -7.66 14.71
C GLY A 20 7.85 -7.42 13.22
N GLY A 21 8.73 -8.22 12.60
CA GLY A 21 9.03 -8.15 11.17
C GLY A 21 7.82 -8.44 10.28
N VAL A 22 7.07 -9.52 10.57
CA VAL A 22 5.85 -9.88 9.80
C VAL A 22 4.79 -8.79 9.95
N SER A 23 4.58 -8.28 11.16
CA SER A 23 3.61 -7.21 11.41
C SER A 23 3.99 -5.90 10.72
N ALA A 24 5.29 -5.58 10.70
CA ALA A 24 5.80 -4.40 10.01
C ALA A 24 5.62 -4.50 8.49
N LEU A 25 5.94 -5.67 7.93
CA LEU A 25 5.74 -5.94 6.51
C LEU A 25 4.26 -5.90 6.12
N ALA A 26 3.38 -6.50 6.91
CA ALA A 26 1.94 -6.47 6.68
C ALA A 26 1.40 -5.03 6.71
N GLY A 27 1.81 -4.22 7.69
CA GLY A 27 1.43 -2.80 7.76
C GLY A 27 1.94 -1.98 6.58
N PHE A 28 3.17 -2.24 6.12
CA PHE A 28 3.74 -1.59 4.94
C PHE A 28 3.04 -2.00 3.64
N LEU A 29 2.70 -3.28 3.49
CA LEU A 29 1.97 -3.79 2.33
C LEU A 29 0.53 -3.24 2.29
N ASP A 30 -0.14 -3.14 3.44
CA ASP A 30 -1.47 -2.54 3.57
C ASP A 30 -1.45 -1.05 3.21
N GLN A 31 -0.42 -0.32 3.65
CA GLN A 31 -0.22 1.08 3.28
C GLN A 31 0.00 1.25 1.77
N ARG A 32 0.81 0.38 1.15
CA ARG A 32 0.99 0.37 -0.31
C ARG A 32 -0.25 -0.08 -1.08
N ALA A 33 -1.09 -0.93 -0.51
CA ALA A 33 -2.34 -1.35 -1.12
C ALA A 33 -3.39 -0.22 -1.11
N ALA A 34 -3.40 0.60 -0.05
CA ALA A 34 -4.25 1.78 0.02
C ALA A 34 -3.90 2.84 -1.04
N ASP A 35 -2.62 2.98 -1.39
CA ASP A 35 -2.19 3.87 -2.49
C ASP A 35 -2.64 3.36 -3.88
N ARG A 36 -2.96 2.06 -4.03
CA ARG A 36 -3.44 1.51 -5.31
C ARG A 36 -4.90 1.84 -5.63
N VAL A 37 -5.65 2.43 -4.71
CA VAL A 37 -7.07 2.78 -4.94
C VAL A 37 -7.19 3.99 -5.88
N TYR A 38 -6.16 4.83 -5.98
CA TYR A 38 -6.15 6.02 -6.85
C TYR A 38 -5.22 5.86 -8.06
N VAL A 39 -4.82 4.63 -8.37
CA VAL A 39 -4.02 4.35 -9.56
C VAL A 39 -4.95 4.24 -10.76
N VAL A 40 -4.68 5.04 -11.78
CA VAL A 40 -5.37 4.97 -13.06
C VAL A 40 -4.83 3.80 -13.85
N GLN A 41 -5.70 2.90 -14.30
CA GLN A 41 -5.32 1.78 -15.14
C GLN A 41 -5.61 2.08 -16.59
N PHE A 42 -4.56 2.12 -17.40
CA PHE A 42 -4.65 2.23 -18.86
C PHE A 42 -4.82 0.84 -19.47
N LYS A 43 -5.93 0.61 -20.15
CA LYS A 43 -6.35 -0.70 -20.68
C LYS A 43 -6.91 -0.55 -22.09
N ARG A 44 -7.21 -1.66 -22.76
CA ARG A 44 -7.95 -1.67 -24.03
C ARG A 44 -9.36 -2.23 -23.83
N PRO A 45 -10.30 -1.92 -24.74
CA PRO A 45 -11.62 -2.52 -24.73
C PRO A 45 -11.53 -4.05 -24.79
N GLY A 46 -12.15 -4.73 -23.82
CA GLY A 46 -12.13 -6.18 -23.72
C GLY A 46 -11.06 -6.76 -22.79
N ASP A 47 -10.16 -5.93 -22.24
CA ASP A 47 -9.25 -6.35 -21.18
C ASP A 47 -10.00 -6.65 -19.87
N ASP A 48 -9.46 -7.58 -19.08
CA ASP A 48 -9.95 -7.82 -17.72
C ASP A 48 -9.53 -6.63 -16.83
N CYS A 49 -10.54 -5.88 -16.37
CA CYS A 49 -10.37 -4.84 -15.40
C CYS A 49 -10.65 -5.45 -14.04
N GLY A 50 -9.63 -5.49 -13.18
CA GLY A 50 -9.73 -6.12 -11.86
C GLY A 50 -10.73 -5.44 -10.91
N GLY A 51 -10.30 -5.17 -9.67
CA GLY A 51 -11.21 -4.71 -8.63
C GLY A 51 -11.93 -3.39 -8.94
N ALA A 52 -13.22 -3.31 -8.56
CA ALA A 52 -14.17 -2.23 -8.86
C ALA A 52 -13.92 -0.86 -8.20
N ARG A 53 -12.67 -0.52 -7.87
CA ARG A 53 -12.32 0.73 -7.14
C ARG A 53 -11.27 1.58 -7.83
N GLN A 54 -10.99 1.36 -9.11
CA GLN A 54 -9.98 2.09 -9.88
C GLN A 54 -10.62 2.73 -11.11
N LEU A 55 -10.07 3.87 -11.52
CA LEU A 55 -10.42 4.51 -12.78
C LEU A 55 -9.71 3.77 -13.92
N HIS A 56 -10.48 3.25 -14.88
CA HIS A 56 -9.96 2.57 -16.06
C HIS A 56 -10.10 3.48 -17.27
N LEU A 57 -9.01 3.73 -17.98
CA LEU A 57 -8.99 4.55 -19.20
C LEU A 57 -8.55 3.71 -20.39
N ASP A 58 -9.17 3.93 -21.54
CA ASP A 58 -8.73 3.36 -22.80
C ASP A 58 -7.40 4.01 -23.19
N VAL A 59 -6.37 3.20 -23.39
CA VAL A 59 -5.07 3.68 -23.83
C VAL A 59 -5.12 4.26 -25.25
N THR A 60 -6.16 3.99 -26.02
CA THR A 60 -6.29 4.36 -27.43
C THR A 60 -6.91 5.73 -27.62
N ASP A 61 -7.88 6.12 -26.78
CA ASP A 61 -8.60 7.39 -26.92
C ASP A 61 -8.73 8.18 -25.60
N GLY A 62 -8.17 7.65 -24.50
CA GLY A 62 -8.20 8.28 -23.18
C GLY A 62 -9.56 8.26 -22.50
N LYS A 63 -10.59 7.64 -23.10
CA LYS A 63 -11.94 7.62 -22.53
C LYS A 63 -12.07 6.63 -21.37
N PRO A 64 -13.02 6.86 -20.45
CA PRO A 64 -13.29 5.90 -19.38
C PRO A 64 -13.82 4.57 -19.94
N LEU A 65 -13.20 3.47 -19.51
CA LEU A 65 -13.63 2.11 -19.85
C LEU A 65 -14.65 1.62 -18.84
N SER A 66 -15.88 1.35 -19.31
CA SER A 66 -16.88 0.64 -18.53
C SER A 66 -16.56 -0.85 -18.53
N CYS A 67 -15.76 -1.31 -17.57
CA CYS A 67 -15.43 -2.71 -17.48
C CYS A 67 -16.59 -3.52 -16.89
N ARG A 68 -16.96 -4.61 -17.56
CA ARG A 68 -17.92 -5.58 -17.04
C ARG A 68 -17.16 -6.48 -16.06
N PRO A 69 -17.61 -6.65 -14.81
CA PRO A 69 -16.94 -7.56 -13.88
C PRO A 69 -17.00 -8.97 -14.46
N GLY A 70 -15.85 -9.50 -14.88
CA GLY A 70 -15.72 -10.87 -15.35
C GLY A 70 -15.90 -11.82 -14.18
N SER A 71 -16.97 -12.63 -14.20
CA SER A 71 -17.23 -13.95 -13.56
C SER A 71 -16.66 -14.32 -12.17
N ALA A 72 -16.02 -13.42 -11.43
CA ALA A 72 -15.41 -13.67 -10.12
C ALA A 72 -16.19 -12.93 -9.02
N GLY A 73 -17.44 -13.32 -8.82
CA GLY A 73 -18.13 -13.27 -7.51
C GLY A 73 -18.33 -11.93 -6.80
N VAL A 74 -17.96 -10.77 -7.36
CA VAL A 74 -18.24 -9.47 -6.73
C VAL A 74 -19.61 -8.96 -7.18
N VAL A 75 -20.61 -9.20 -6.34
CA VAL A 75 -21.94 -8.61 -6.47
C VAL A 75 -21.85 -7.10 -6.21
N GLY A 76 -21.96 -6.29 -7.26
CA GLY A 76 -22.22 -4.86 -7.16
C GLY A 76 -21.00 -3.95 -7.36
N GLY A 77 -20.70 -3.63 -8.62
CA GLY A 77 -19.81 -2.53 -8.95
C GLY A 77 -19.55 -2.48 -10.44
N TYR A 78 -20.28 -1.63 -11.17
CA TYR A 78 -19.80 -1.17 -12.46
C TYR A 78 -18.45 -0.48 -12.24
N ALA A 79 -17.49 -0.65 -13.17
CA ALA A 79 -16.31 0.20 -13.18
C ALA A 79 -16.78 1.65 -13.08
N ARG A 80 -16.34 2.32 -12.01
CA ARG A 80 -16.70 3.69 -11.73
C ARG A 80 -15.87 4.58 -12.64
N ASN A 81 -16.53 5.48 -13.36
CA ASN A 81 -15.87 6.55 -14.10
C ASN A 81 -15.42 7.67 -13.14
N ASP A 82 -15.78 7.56 -11.86
CA ASP A 82 -15.47 8.45 -10.76
C ASP A 82 -14.39 7.84 -9.85
N LEU A 83 -13.38 8.65 -9.51
CA LEU A 83 -12.45 8.31 -8.44
C LEU A 83 -13.17 8.50 -7.10
N PRO A 84 -13.26 7.46 -6.26
CA PRO A 84 -13.96 7.55 -5.00
C PRO A 84 -13.34 8.59 -4.06
N GLY A 85 -14.16 9.49 -3.51
CA GLY A 85 -13.72 10.60 -2.65
C GLY A 85 -13.30 11.86 -3.40
N PHE A 86 -13.36 11.86 -4.73
CA PHE A 86 -13.17 13.06 -5.55
C PHE A 86 -14.53 13.73 -5.78
N ALA A 87 -14.55 15.07 -5.80
CA ALA A 87 -15.73 15.81 -6.22
C ALA A 87 -15.96 15.65 -7.74
N ASP A 88 -17.21 15.80 -8.19
CA ASP A 88 -17.57 15.64 -9.61
C ASP A 88 -16.71 16.51 -10.54
N ALA A 89 -16.48 17.78 -10.17
CA ALA A 89 -15.62 18.69 -10.92
C ALA A 89 -14.14 18.25 -10.96
N GLN A 90 -13.67 17.53 -9.95
CA GLN A 90 -12.31 16.98 -9.93
C GLN A 90 -12.19 15.76 -10.84
N ASN A 91 -13.22 14.90 -10.86
CA ASN A 91 -13.30 13.77 -11.78
C ASN A 91 -13.37 14.26 -13.23
N GLU A 92 -14.20 15.26 -13.51
CA GLU A 92 -14.33 15.87 -14.84
C GLU A 92 -13.00 16.46 -15.33
N GLN A 93 -12.19 17.06 -14.45
CA GLN A 93 -10.86 17.55 -14.81
C GLN A 93 -9.91 16.44 -15.24
N VAL A 94 -9.94 15.29 -14.56
CA VAL A 94 -9.09 14.13 -14.91
C VAL A 94 -9.55 13.54 -16.24
N LEU A 95 -10.86 13.40 -16.44
CA LEU A 95 -11.44 12.86 -17.68
C LEU A 95 -11.16 13.78 -18.88
N THR A 96 -11.39 15.09 -18.73
CA THR A 96 -11.11 16.07 -19.79
C THR A 96 -9.63 16.07 -20.17
N LEU A 97 -8.73 15.96 -19.19
CA LEU A 97 -7.30 15.83 -19.44
C LEU A 97 -6.99 14.54 -20.21
N ALA A 98 -7.55 13.40 -19.79
CA ALA A 98 -7.31 12.12 -20.44
C ALA A 98 -7.80 12.09 -21.88
N GLU A 99 -9.02 12.56 -22.15
CA GLU A 99 -9.60 12.65 -23.49
C GLU A 99 -8.82 13.62 -24.39
N GLY A 100 -8.36 14.75 -23.84
CA GLY A 100 -7.56 15.73 -24.57
C GLY A 100 -6.18 15.20 -24.98
N LEU A 101 -5.58 14.32 -24.17
CA LEU A 101 -4.31 13.65 -24.48
C LEU A 101 -4.50 12.40 -25.33
N GLY A 102 -5.69 11.80 -25.33
CA GLY A 102 -5.96 10.51 -25.95
C GLY A 102 -6.13 10.53 -27.47
N GLY A 103 -6.08 11.68 -28.14
CA GLY A 103 -6.45 11.82 -29.57
C GLY A 103 -5.78 10.83 -30.54
N ASP A 104 -4.53 10.44 -30.28
CA ASP A 104 -3.75 9.47 -31.08
C ASP A 104 -3.27 8.26 -30.24
N GLY A 105 -3.90 8.05 -29.07
CA GLY A 105 -3.46 7.10 -28.06
C GLY A 105 -2.49 7.70 -27.03
N LEU A 106 -2.62 7.23 -25.79
CA LEU A 106 -1.88 7.72 -24.63
C LEU A 106 -0.47 7.10 -24.56
N SER A 107 0.54 7.92 -24.82
CA SER A 107 1.94 7.62 -24.57
C SER A 107 2.23 7.44 -23.07
N SER A 108 3.37 6.82 -22.74
CA SER A 108 3.79 6.68 -21.34
C SER A 108 4.08 8.01 -20.63
N ALA A 109 4.26 9.11 -21.37
CA ALA A 109 4.41 10.45 -20.79
C ALA A 109 3.04 11.02 -20.40
N GLU A 110 2.04 10.86 -21.27
CA GLU A 110 0.66 11.33 -21.03
C GLU A 110 -0.02 10.52 -19.93
N GLN A 111 0.21 9.21 -19.89
CA GLN A 111 -0.23 8.35 -18.79
C GLN A 111 0.30 8.83 -17.44
N ARG A 112 1.58 9.24 -17.38
CA ARG A 112 2.18 9.81 -16.17
C ARG A 112 1.57 11.15 -15.82
N GLN A 113 1.34 12.02 -16.80
CA GLN A 113 0.70 13.32 -16.59
C GLN A 113 -0.71 13.18 -16.01
N ILE A 114 -1.49 12.20 -16.48
CA ILE A 114 -2.82 11.89 -15.94
C ILE A 114 -2.71 11.41 -14.50
N GLN A 115 -1.77 10.51 -14.19
CA GLN A 115 -1.54 10.03 -12.83
C GLN A 115 -1.07 11.16 -11.89
N ASP A 116 -0.15 12.01 -12.33
CA ASP A 116 0.34 13.15 -11.55
C ASP A 116 -0.81 14.11 -11.20
N ARG A 117 -1.77 14.28 -12.12
CA ARG A 117 -2.97 15.09 -11.86
C ARG A 117 -3.88 14.45 -10.81
N VAL A 118 -4.09 13.14 -10.88
CA VAL A 118 -4.84 12.38 -9.87
C VAL A 118 -4.18 12.49 -8.50
N ASP A 119 -2.86 12.34 -8.43
CA ASP A 119 -2.08 12.45 -7.19
C ASP A 119 -2.17 13.87 -6.60
N GLN A 120 -2.13 14.90 -7.45
CA GLN A 120 -2.29 16.29 -7.04
C GLN A 120 -3.69 16.55 -6.45
N ILE A 121 -4.75 16.02 -7.07
CA ILE A 121 -6.12 16.15 -6.56
C ILE A 121 -6.25 15.38 -5.24
N LEU A 122 -5.73 14.15 -5.17
CA LEU A 122 -5.74 13.33 -3.96
C LEU A 122 -5.09 14.03 -2.76
N ALA A 123 -4.05 14.84 -2.99
CA ALA A 123 -3.42 15.64 -1.93
C ALA A 123 -4.39 16.63 -1.28
N THR A 124 -5.44 17.06 -2.00
CA THR A 124 -6.47 18.00 -1.51
C THR A 124 -7.68 17.32 -0.87
N VAL A 125 -7.91 16.03 -1.14
CA VAL A 125 -9.07 15.29 -0.61
C VAL A 125 -8.92 15.04 0.89
N PRO A 126 -9.86 15.46 1.75
CA PRO A 126 -9.84 15.20 3.18
C PRO A 126 -9.74 13.71 3.51
N ALA A 127 -9.00 13.35 4.56
CA ALA A 127 -8.78 11.94 4.91
C ALA A 127 -10.08 11.17 5.25
N ALA A 128 -11.15 11.88 5.64
CA ALA A 128 -12.45 11.31 5.98
C ALA A 128 -13.32 10.97 4.75
N GLU A 129 -13.05 11.59 3.59
CA GLU A 129 -13.82 11.41 2.34
C GLU A 129 -13.21 10.34 1.43
N ARG A 130 -12.00 9.89 1.76
CA ARG A 130 -11.30 8.84 1.04
C ARG A 130 -12.03 7.50 1.30
N PRO A 131 -12.47 6.74 0.26
CA PRO A 131 -13.15 5.46 0.37
C PRO A 131 -12.53 4.59 1.44
N ASP A 132 -13.38 4.08 2.34
CA ASP A 132 -13.08 3.32 3.55
C ASP A 132 -11.62 2.86 3.59
N ARG A 133 -10.77 3.81 3.98
CA ARG A 133 -9.64 3.49 4.81
C ARG A 133 -10.30 2.83 6.00
N ARG A 134 -10.22 1.51 6.14
CA ARG A 134 -10.35 0.94 7.48
C ARG A 134 -9.46 1.82 8.36
N PRO A 135 -10.04 2.58 9.30
CA PRO A 135 -9.47 3.84 9.76
C PRO A 135 -8.00 3.62 10.16
N GLY A 136 -7.15 4.53 9.69
CA GLY A 136 -5.68 4.44 9.61
C GLY A 136 -4.93 4.36 10.95
N LEU A 137 -5.41 3.50 11.84
CA LEU A 137 -4.86 3.19 13.14
C LEU A 137 -4.26 1.79 13.19
N TRP A 138 -4.37 0.98 12.12
CA TRP A 138 -3.77 -0.35 12.06
C TRP A 138 -2.52 -0.38 11.18
N GLY A 139 -2.54 -0.10 9.87
CA GLY A 139 -1.34 -0.23 9.01
C GLY A 139 -0.09 0.53 9.52
N ALA A 140 -0.19 1.86 9.70
CA ALA A 140 0.93 2.67 10.17
C ALA A 140 1.30 2.39 11.64
N ARG A 141 0.31 2.15 12.52
CA ARG A 141 0.54 1.85 13.93
C ARG A 141 1.13 0.44 14.12
N GLN A 142 0.69 -0.53 13.34
CA GLN A 142 1.18 -1.91 13.32
C GLN A 142 2.56 -1.98 12.65
N ALA A 143 2.84 -1.12 11.66
CA ALA A 143 4.18 -0.90 11.14
C ALA A 143 5.12 -0.33 12.22
N TRP A 144 4.65 0.68 12.96
CA TRP A 144 5.42 1.29 14.06
C TRP A 144 5.64 0.33 15.24
N LEU A 145 4.60 -0.36 15.68
CA LEU A 145 4.65 -1.33 16.77
C LEU A 145 5.47 -2.57 16.35
N GLY A 146 5.26 -3.09 15.15
CA GLY A 146 6.03 -4.19 14.59
C GLY A 146 7.51 -3.85 14.43
N GLY A 147 7.80 -2.66 13.88
CA GLY A 147 9.16 -2.14 13.78
C GLY A 147 9.82 -1.96 15.15
N GLY A 148 9.10 -1.39 16.12
CA GLY A 148 9.58 -1.23 17.49
C GLY A 148 9.90 -2.56 18.18
N LEU A 149 9.03 -3.56 18.02
CA LEU A 149 9.25 -4.91 18.56
C LEU A 149 10.44 -5.60 17.89
N ALA A 150 10.61 -5.45 16.59
CA ALA A 150 11.74 -6.00 15.85
C ALA A 150 13.06 -5.39 16.31
N VAL A 151 13.14 -4.05 16.46
CA VAL A 151 14.32 -3.36 16.97
C VAL A 151 14.64 -3.81 18.40
N ALA A 152 13.64 -3.89 19.28
CA ALA A 152 13.82 -4.37 20.65
C ALA A 152 14.39 -5.80 20.70
N GLY A 153 13.89 -6.70 19.85
CA GLY A 153 14.41 -8.06 19.72
C GLY A 153 15.86 -8.11 19.24
N VAL A 154 16.23 -7.29 18.26
CA VAL A 154 17.63 -7.18 17.78
C VAL A 154 18.55 -6.67 18.88
N VAL A 155 18.15 -5.62 19.60
CA VAL A 155 18.93 -5.08 20.73
C VAL A 155 19.13 -6.14 21.81
N GLY A 156 18.10 -6.92 22.12
CA GLY A 156 18.18 -8.05 23.06
C GLY A 156 19.21 -9.10 22.64
N LEU A 157 19.21 -9.49 21.35
CA LEU A 157 20.19 -10.45 20.80
C LEU A 157 21.62 -9.89 20.84
N VAL A 158 21.82 -8.62 20.45
CA VAL A 158 23.15 -7.97 20.48
C VAL A 158 23.67 -7.87 21.91
N ALA A 159 22.82 -7.50 22.88
CA ALA A 159 23.20 -7.45 24.29
C ALA A 159 23.64 -8.82 24.82
N LEU A 160 22.92 -9.89 24.49
CA LEU A 160 23.30 -11.26 24.84
C LEU A 160 24.64 -11.67 24.22
N LEU A 161 24.84 -11.36 22.94
CA LEU A 161 26.10 -11.65 22.23
C LEU A 161 27.28 -10.93 22.89
N LEU A 162 27.14 -9.64 23.21
CA LEU A 162 28.17 -8.85 23.88
C LEU A 162 28.48 -9.38 25.28
N LEU A 163 27.47 -9.84 26.02
CA LEU A 163 27.66 -10.47 27.33
C LEU A 163 28.41 -11.81 27.23
N ALA A 164 28.10 -12.63 26.22
CA ALA A 164 28.81 -13.89 25.97
C ALA A 164 30.28 -13.65 25.59
N ILE A 165 30.56 -12.65 24.74
CA ILE A 165 31.94 -12.25 24.38
C ILE A 165 32.70 -11.74 25.61
N ARG A 166 32.05 -10.97 26.50
CA ARG A 166 32.69 -10.51 27.75
C ARG A 166 32.98 -11.65 28.72
N ALA A 167 32.09 -12.64 28.82
CA ALA A 167 32.28 -13.79 29.69
C ALA A 167 33.45 -14.66 29.23
N THR A 168 33.61 -14.86 27.92
CA THR A 168 34.74 -15.63 27.35
C THR A 168 36.09 -14.93 27.50
N LYS A 169 36.12 -13.59 27.45
CA LYS A 169 37.34 -12.80 27.70
C LYS A 169 37.80 -12.78 29.17
N ARG A 170 36.91 -13.01 30.15
CA ARG A 170 37.26 -13.05 31.58
C ARG A 170 37.77 -14.41 32.07
N GLY A 171 37.59 -15.46 31.28
CA GLY A 171 38.01 -16.83 31.61
C GLY A 171 39.35 -17.25 31.02
N ARG A 172 40.03 -16.35 30.29
CA ARG A 172 41.43 -16.47 29.89
C ARG A 172 42.26 -15.49 30.69
#